data_AF-A0A517IAA7-F1
#
_entry.id   AF-A0A517IAA7-F1
#
_cell.length_a   1.000
_cell.length_b   1.000
_cell.length_c   1.000
_cell.angle_alpha   90.00
_cell.angle_beta   90.00
_cell.angle_gamma   90.00
#
_symmetry.space_group_name_H-M   'P 1'
#
loop_
_entity.id
_entity.type
_entity.pdbx_description
1 polymer ?
#
loop_
_entity_poly.entity_id
_entity_poly.type
_entity_poly.pdbx_seq_one_letter_code
_entity_poly.pdbx_strand_id
1 'polypeptide(L)' 'MKEVKVIQFYFSGGGDTISIETTEPEEIIQMVANQDGGWLQYDDVVINVRNVSYIKVRSQA' A
#
# COMPACT_ATOMS: atom_id res chain seq x y z
N MET A 1 -19.21 9.17 7.28
CA MET A 1 -18.39 8.73 6.13
C MET A 1 -16.97 8.51 6.65
N LYS A 2 -16.32 7.40 6.30
CA LYS A 2 -14.91 7.19 6.66
C LYS A 2 -14.06 8.17 5.82
N GLU A 3 -13.05 8.77 6.46
CA GLU A 3 -12.09 9.66 5.79
C GLU A 3 -11.27 8.86 4.77
N VAL A 4 -11.12 9.40 3.55
CA VAL A 4 -10.25 8.79 2.54
C VAL A 4 -8.81 9.13 2.88
N LYS A 5 -7.97 8.08 2.96
CA LYS A 5 -6.54 8.17 3.22
C LYS A 5 -5.78 7.67 2.01
N VAL A 6 -4.58 8.19 1.82
CA VAL A 6 -3.65 7.78 0.78
C VAL A 6 -2.54 6.93 1.40
N ILE A 7 -2.40 5.69 0.94
CA ILE A 7 -1.27 4.81 1.27
C ILE A 7 -0.23 4.92 0.18
N GLN A 8 1.01 5.19 0.54
CA GLN A 8 2.14 5.25 -0.37
C GLN A 8 3.15 4.14 -0.07
N PHE A 9 3.49 3.35 -1.09
CA PHE A 9 4.47 2.28 -1.02
C PHE A 9 5.81 2.75 -1.55
N TYR A 10 6.85 2.64 -0.73
CA TYR A 10 8.22 2.98 -1.12
C TYR A 10 9.05 1.71 -1.22
N PHE A 11 9.65 1.48 -2.39
CA PHE A 11 10.39 0.25 -2.68
C PHE A 11 11.90 0.44 -2.56
N SER A 12 12.59 -0.58 -2.04
CA SER A 12 14.05 -0.64 -2.02
C SER A 12 14.57 -0.78 -3.44
N GLY A 13 15.55 0.04 -3.82
CA GLY A 13 16.18 0.00 -5.15
C GLY A 13 15.83 1.19 -6.06
N GLY A 14 15.11 2.19 -5.56
CA GLY A 14 14.87 3.45 -6.29
C GLY A 14 13.76 3.38 -7.34
N GLY A 15 12.78 2.49 -7.15
CA GLY A 15 11.60 2.38 -8.02
C GLY A 15 10.51 3.41 -7.75
N ASP A 16 9.48 3.38 -8.59
CA ASP A 16 8.33 4.28 -8.51
C ASP A 16 7.53 4.08 -7.22
N THR A 17 7.03 5.18 -6.66
CA THR A 17 6.10 5.13 -5.53
C THR A 17 4.70 4.83 -6.04
N ILE A 18 4.06 3.79 -5.48
CA ILE A 18 2.65 3.50 -5.77
C ILE A 18 1.80 4.14 -4.68
N SER A 19 0.70 4.79 -5.07
CA SER A 19 -0.26 5.39 -4.13
C SER A 19 -1.65 4.76 -4.32
N ILE A 20 -2.29 4.38 -3.22
CA ILE A 20 -3.66 3.84 -3.18
C ILE A 20 -4.51 4.75 -2.30
N GLU A 21 -5.67 5.16 -2.81
CA GLU A 21 -6.70 5.83 -2.01
C GLU A 21 -7.63 4.78 -1.42
N THR A 22 -7.86 4.84 -0.10
CA THR A 22 -8.74 3.90 0.58
C THR A 22 -9.33 4.51 1.84
N THR A 23 -10.48 3.98 2.27
CA THR A 23 -11.06 4.32 3.57
C THR A 23 -10.64 3.36 4.68
N GLU A 24 -9.87 2.31 4.34
CA GLU A 24 -9.50 1.20 5.23
C GLU A 24 -8.00 0.87 5.12
N PRO A 25 -7.08 1.81 5.39
CA PRO A 25 -5.66 1.58 5.16
C PRO A 25 -5.05 0.54 6.09
N GLU A 26 -5.61 0.36 7.28
CA GLU A 26 -5.17 -0.66 8.22
C GLU A 26 -5.36 -2.08 7.65
N GLU A 27 -6.42 -2.33 6.86
CA GLU A 27 -6.65 -3.61 6.19
C GLU A 27 -5.56 -3.89 5.15
N ILE A 28 -5.23 -2.90 4.32
CA ILE A 28 -4.17 -3.03 3.31
C ILE A 28 -2.82 -3.31 3.98
N ILE A 29 -2.49 -2.60 5.08
CA ILE A 29 -1.25 -2.85 5.83
C ILE A 29 -1.21 -4.28 6.38
N GLN A 30 -2.33 -4.79 6.92
CA GLN A 30 -2.41 -6.17 7.39
C GLN A 30 -2.25 -7.18 6.26
N MET A 31 -2.86 -6.93 5.10
CA MET A 31 -2.69 -7.78 3.93
C MET A 31 -1.22 -7.83 3.50
N VAL A 32 -0.53 -6.69 3.45
CA VAL A 32 0.91 -6.63 3.12
C VAL A 32 1.74 -7.39 4.14
N ALA A 33 1.49 -7.17 5.43
CA ALA A 33 2.25 -7.78 6.52
C ALA A 33 2.09 -9.31 6.58
N ASN A 34 0.93 -9.82 6.20
CA ASN A 34 0.63 -11.25 6.19
C ASN A 34 0.96 -11.93 4.84
N GLN A 35 1.47 -11.18 3.85
CA GLN A 35 1.66 -11.72 2.51
C GLN A 35 3.01 -12.43 2.36
N ASP A 36 2.96 -13.73 2.03
CA ASP A 36 4.15 -14.59 1.87
C ASP A 36 4.60 -14.68 0.39
N GLY A 37 3.63 -14.52 -0.53
CA GLY A 37 3.86 -14.65 -1.98
C GLY A 37 4.49 -13.43 -2.64
N GLY A 38 4.46 -12.28 -1.96
CA GLY A 38 5.05 -11.04 -2.49
C GLY A 38 4.22 -10.30 -3.52
N TRP A 39 3.03 -10.78 -3.90
CA TRP A 39 2.11 -10.07 -4.78
C TRP A 39 0.82 -9.77 -4.03
N LEU A 40 0.40 -8.50 -4.06
CA LEU A 40 -0.85 -8.02 -3.49
C LEU A 40 -1.72 -7.50 -4.62
N GLN A 41 -2.96 -7.98 -4.72
CA GLN A 41 -3.96 -7.40 -5.59
C GLN A 41 -4.93 -6.58 -4.74
N TYR A 42 -5.15 -5.33 -5.12
CA TYR A 42 -6.13 -4.44 -4.51
C TYR A 42 -6.83 -3.67 -5.63
N ASP A 43 -8.14 -3.84 -5.72
CA ASP A 43 -8.98 -3.33 -6.80
C ASP A 43 -8.42 -3.70 -8.19
N ASP A 44 -8.05 -2.71 -9.01
CA ASP A 44 -7.47 -2.84 -10.34
C ASP A 44 -5.93 -2.83 -10.36
N VAL A 45 -5.29 -2.79 -9.18
CA VAL A 45 -3.82 -2.68 -9.04
C VAL A 45 -3.23 -3.98 -8.49
N VAL A 46 -2.13 -4.43 -9.09
CA VAL A 46 -1.30 -5.54 -8.59
C VAL A 46 0.10 -5.01 -8.25
N ILE A 47 0.53 -5.21 -7.00
CA ILE A 47 1.79 -4.68 -6.47
C ILE A 47 2.67 -5.81 -5.98
N ASN A 48 3.96 -5.78 -6.36
CA ASN A 48 4.95 -6.64 -5.73
C ASN A 48 5.40 -6.02 -4.41
N VAL A 49 4.98 -6.62 -3.29
CA VAL A 49 5.26 -6.10 -1.94
C VAL A 49 6.54 -6.64 -1.30
N ARG A 50 7.31 -7.52 -1.97
CA ARG A 50 8.56 -8.09 -1.38
C ARG A 50 9.62 -7.06 -1.07
N ASN A 51 9.67 -6.00 -1.88
CA ASN A 51 10.70 -4.97 -1.80
C ASN A 51 10.18 -3.68 -1.16
N VAL A 52 9.04 -3.71 -0.46
CA VAL A 52 8.55 -2.53 0.26
C VAL A 52 9.51 -2.23 1.41
N SER A 53 10.14 -1.06 1.38
CA SER A 53 11.00 -0.55 2.45
C SER A 53 10.18 0.04 3.59
N TYR A 54 9.18 0.85 3.24
CA TYR A 54 8.23 1.40 4.20
C TYR A 54 6.94 1.82 3.51
N ILE A 55 5.90 1.94 4.32
CA ILE A 55 4.57 2.40 3.91
C ILE A 55 4.31 3.72 4.62
N LYS A 56 3.79 4.72 3.91
CA LYS A 56 3.35 5.99 4.50
C LYS A 56 1.86 6.19 4.28
N VAL A 57 1.12 6.41 5.36
CA VAL A 57 -0.31 6.76 5.31
C VAL A 57 -0.45 8.27 5.50
N ARG A 58 -1.24 8.92 4.64
CA ARG A 58 -1.57 10.34 4.75
C ARG A 58 -3.08 10.53 4.69
N SER A 59 -3.60 11.50 5.43
CA SER A 59 -4.93 12.04 5.16
C SER A 59 -4.93 12.75 3.82
N GLN A 60 -6.00 12.59 3.05
CA GLN A 60 -6.24 13.42 1.87
C GLN A 60 -6.58 14.83 2.37
N ALA A 61 -5.83 15.84 1.91
CA ALA A 61 -6.00 17.23 2.32
C ALA A 61 -7.27 17.84 1.72
#